data_AF-A0A523TXV0-F1
#
_entry.id   AF-A0A523TXV0-F1
#
_cell.length_a   1.000
_cell.length_b   1.000
_cell.length_c   1.000
_cell.angle_alpha   90.00
_cell.angle_beta   90.00
_cell.angle_gamma   90.00
#
_symmetry.space_group_name_H-M   'P 1'
#
loop_
_entity.id
_entity.type
_entity.pdbx_description
1 polymer ?
#
loop_
_entity_poly.entity_id
_entity_poly.type
_entity_poly.pdbx_seq_one_letter_code
_entity_poly.pdbx_strand_id
1 'polypeptide(L)'
;MQYESRRRDKEDLYWKLGTEEFRKMLAGLQKCEPFMQQFRTWKDVIKFMRKGTSQDPRKSEVLRAILQAFASNNDPRWHNILLAIFWPGLCSIDKRKAKWDENDEERWQNITTTFIEVICRIDLSKRSERLVQKIYNDTVHRFYDRCSRAWKNIGVETTADEAELIELAGGAEDLNFDLIELHEAQETAIERLREYLVAGRIKEPDFHLLVGTRIYGKTIREYAREAGINYQTAKKRRQRAEAALRLVEWWKP
;
A
#
# COMPACT_ATOMS: atom_id res chain seq x y z
N MET A 1 0.91 0.40 24.32
CA MET A 1 0.11 1.42 23.61
C MET A 1 0.13 1.31 22.08
N GLN A 2 1.28 1.15 21.40
CA GLN A 2 1.34 1.18 19.91
C GLN A 2 0.95 -0.14 19.21
N TYR A 3 1.21 -1.29 19.83
CA TYR A 3 0.67 -2.58 19.39
C TYR A 3 -0.87 -2.58 19.40
N GLU A 4 -1.49 -1.77 20.28
CA GLU A 4 -2.93 -1.60 20.38
C GLU A 4 -3.51 -0.69 19.30
N SER A 5 -2.74 0.26 18.74
CA SER A 5 -3.20 1.07 17.60
C SER A 5 -3.30 0.21 16.34
N ARG A 6 -2.25 -0.55 16.01
CA ARG A 6 -2.26 -1.44 14.84
C ARG A 6 -3.24 -2.61 15.03
N ARG A 7 -3.40 -3.09 16.26
CA ARG A 7 -4.42 -4.09 16.59
C ARG A 7 -5.82 -3.53 16.45
N ARG A 8 -6.08 -2.28 16.86
CA ARG A 8 -7.35 -1.59 16.62
C ARG A 8 -7.60 -1.36 15.13
N ASP A 9 -6.62 -0.85 14.38
CA ASP A 9 -6.74 -0.68 12.93
C ASP A 9 -7.09 -2.01 12.22
N LYS A 10 -6.46 -3.10 12.67
CA LYS A 10 -6.76 -4.46 12.21
C LYS A 10 -8.18 -4.87 12.57
N GLU A 11 -8.58 -4.73 13.83
CA GLU A 11 -9.91 -5.10 14.33
C GLU A 11 -11.02 -4.30 13.62
N ASP A 12 -10.83 -3.01 13.43
CA ASP A 12 -11.73 -2.13 12.66
C ASP A 12 -11.82 -2.57 11.20
N LEU A 13 -10.70 -2.94 10.58
CA LEU A 13 -10.66 -3.48 9.23
C LEU A 13 -11.45 -4.79 9.12
N TYR A 14 -11.28 -5.71 10.07
CA TYR A 14 -12.04 -6.98 10.11
C TYR A 14 -13.53 -6.78 10.35
N TRP A 15 -13.87 -5.84 11.22
CA TRP A 15 -15.25 -5.48 11.50
C TRP A 15 -15.93 -4.94 10.24
N LYS A 16 -15.27 -4.02 9.53
CA LYS A 16 -15.75 -3.45 8.26
C LYS A 16 -16.03 -4.52 7.20
N LEU A 17 -15.16 -5.53 7.06
CA LEU A 17 -15.38 -6.62 6.10
C LEU A 17 -16.61 -7.49 6.41
N GLY A 18 -17.20 -7.36 7.59
CA GLY A 18 -18.46 -8.00 7.98
C GLY A 18 -19.72 -7.23 7.62
N THR A 19 -19.60 -5.97 7.15
CA THR A 19 -20.76 -5.14 6.82
C THR A 19 -21.44 -5.56 5.53
N GLU A 20 -22.67 -5.08 5.31
CA GLU A 20 -23.51 -5.48 4.19
C GLU A 20 -22.92 -5.05 2.84
N GLU A 21 -22.22 -3.92 2.79
CA GLU A 21 -21.56 -3.42 1.60
C GLU A 21 -20.49 -4.40 1.10
N PHE A 22 -19.64 -4.90 2.00
CA PHE A 22 -18.61 -5.86 1.63
C PHE A 22 -19.20 -7.22 1.27
N ARG A 23 -20.28 -7.66 1.93
CA ARG A 23 -20.99 -8.89 1.52
C ARG A 23 -21.52 -8.81 0.10
N LYS A 24 -22.09 -7.66 -0.29
CA LYS A 24 -22.55 -7.43 -1.68
C LYS A 24 -21.39 -7.47 -2.68
N MET A 25 -20.21 -6.95 -2.33
CA MET A 25 -19.01 -7.06 -3.18
C MET A 25 -18.60 -8.53 -3.39
N LEU A 26 -18.61 -9.34 -2.34
CA LEU A 26 -18.32 -10.78 -2.46
C LEU A 26 -19.36 -11.50 -3.32
N ALA A 27 -20.66 -11.21 -3.11
CA ALA A 27 -21.74 -11.77 -3.92
C ALA A 27 -21.61 -11.38 -5.40
N GLY A 28 -21.12 -10.17 -5.69
CA GLY A 28 -20.77 -9.74 -7.05
C GLY A 28 -19.67 -10.62 -7.65
N LEU A 29 -18.57 -10.83 -6.92
CA LEU A 29 -17.49 -11.71 -7.38
C LEU A 29 -17.95 -13.15 -7.60
N GLN A 30 -18.76 -13.71 -6.71
CA GLN A 30 -19.27 -15.08 -6.83
C GLN A 30 -20.12 -15.31 -8.09
N LYS A 31 -20.76 -14.26 -8.62
CA LYS A 31 -21.54 -14.35 -9.87
C LYS A 31 -20.64 -14.39 -11.11
N CYS A 32 -19.52 -13.68 -11.07
CA CYS A 32 -18.61 -13.54 -12.21
C CYS A 32 -17.49 -14.59 -12.20
N GLU A 33 -17.08 -15.06 -11.02
CA GLU A 33 -15.89 -15.89 -10.83
C GLU A 33 -16.26 -17.20 -10.12
N PRO A 34 -16.31 -18.35 -10.84
CA PRO A 34 -16.70 -19.64 -10.26
C PRO A 34 -15.85 -20.03 -9.04
N PHE A 35 -14.55 -19.73 -9.06
CA PHE A 35 -13.66 -20.03 -7.94
C PHE A 35 -14.06 -19.30 -6.65
N MET A 36 -14.71 -18.13 -6.75
CA MET A 36 -15.13 -17.35 -5.59
C MET A 36 -16.37 -17.93 -4.90
N GLN A 37 -17.14 -18.81 -5.55
CA GLN A 37 -18.38 -19.39 -5.02
C GLN A 37 -18.15 -20.27 -3.78
N GLN A 38 -16.94 -20.81 -3.60
CA GLN A 38 -16.60 -21.63 -2.44
C GLN A 38 -16.53 -20.83 -1.12
N PHE A 39 -16.38 -19.51 -1.19
CA PHE A 39 -16.21 -18.66 -0.01
C PHE A 39 -17.55 -18.03 0.38
N ARG A 40 -18.08 -18.35 1.56
CA ARG A 40 -19.35 -17.77 2.03
C ARG A 40 -19.18 -16.35 2.55
N THR A 41 -18.01 -16.03 3.08
CA THR A 41 -17.71 -14.73 3.69
C THR A 41 -16.29 -14.26 3.35
N TRP A 42 -16.03 -12.95 3.51
CA TRP A 42 -14.67 -12.42 3.43
C TRP A 42 -13.72 -13.03 4.47
N LYS A 43 -14.24 -13.48 5.62
CA LYS A 43 -13.43 -14.20 6.62
C LYS A 43 -12.93 -15.53 6.06
N ASP A 44 -13.73 -16.22 5.25
CA ASP A 44 -13.32 -17.47 4.59
C ASP A 44 -12.25 -17.22 3.54
N VAL A 45 -12.41 -16.17 2.73
CA VAL A 45 -11.38 -15.72 1.76
C VAL A 45 -10.06 -15.44 2.48
N ILE A 46 -10.07 -14.64 3.55
CA ILE A 46 -8.86 -14.30 4.30
C ILE A 46 -8.23 -15.53 4.93
N LYS A 47 -9.05 -16.44 5.50
CA LYS A 47 -8.58 -17.70 6.07
C LYS A 47 -7.91 -18.57 5.01
N PHE A 48 -8.48 -18.64 3.82
CA PHE A 48 -7.91 -19.36 2.68
C PHE A 48 -6.57 -18.74 2.25
N MET A 49 -6.53 -17.42 2.04
CA MET A 49 -5.31 -16.70 1.64
C MET A 49 -4.15 -16.86 2.63
N ARG A 50 -4.46 -17.09 3.91
CA ARG A 50 -3.48 -17.28 4.99
C ARG A 50 -3.01 -18.71 5.17
N LYS A 51 -3.73 -19.69 4.64
CA LYS A 51 -3.35 -21.10 4.73
C LYS A 51 -2.39 -21.47 3.60
N GLY A 52 -1.51 -22.44 3.85
CA GLY A 52 -0.55 -22.91 2.84
C GLY A 52 0.50 -21.86 2.46
N THR A 53 1.24 -22.14 1.40
CA THR A 53 2.37 -21.31 0.96
C THR A 53 1.92 -20.10 0.13
N SER A 54 2.77 -19.08 -0.03
CA SER A 54 2.51 -17.95 -0.94
C SER A 54 2.52 -18.36 -2.42
N GLN A 55 3.09 -19.54 -2.72
CA GLN A 55 3.23 -20.10 -4.06
C GLN A 55 2.01 -20.91 -4.51
N ASP A 56 0.99 -21.10 -3.66
CA ASP A 56 -0.25 -21.80 -4.05
C ASP A 56 -0.93 -21.06 -5.21
N PRO A 57 -1.00 -21.66 -6.43
CA PRO A 57 -1.56 -20.99 -7.61
C PRO A 57 -3.01 -20.54 -7.40
N ARG A 58 -3.77 -21.24 -6.57
CA ARG A 58 -5.18 -20.94 -6.27
C ARG A 58 -5.36 -19.60 -5.54
N LYS A 59 -4.33 -19.12 -4.83
CA LYS A 59 -4.35 -17.78 -4.24
C LYS A 59 -4.28 -16.69 -5.32
N SER A 60 -3.64 -17.00 -6.45
CA SER A 60 -3.63 -16.08 -7.59
C SER A 60 -5.01 -15.99 -8.25
N GLU A 61 -5.83 -17.05 -8.22
CA GLU A 61 -7.21 -16.99 -8.70
C GLU A 61 -8.05 -16.02 -7.85
N VAL A 62 -7.95 -16.10 -6.52
CA VAL A 62 -8.62 -15.16 -5.61
C VAL A 62 -8.17 -13.72 -5.87
N LEU A 63 -6.86 -13.49 -5.96
CA LEU A 63 -6.33 -12.14 -6.18
C LEU A 63 -6.69 -11.61 -7.56
N ARG A 64 -6.71 -12.45 -8.59
CA ARG A 64 -7.10 -12.06 -9.94
C ARG A 64 -8.54 -11.58 -9.96
N ALA A 65 -9.47 -12.34 -9.38
CA ALA A 65 -10.88 -11.94 -9.27
C ALA A 65 -11.05 -10.57 -8.60
N ILE A 66 -10.36 -10.36 -7.48
CA ILE A 66 -10.42 -9.09 -6.73
C ILE A 66 -9.80 -7.94 -7.53
N LEU A 67 -8.63 -8.15 -8.13
CA LEU A 67 -7.90 -7.11 -8.87
C LEU A 67 -8.59 -6.77 -10.19
N GLN A 68 -9.23 -7.73 -10.86
CA GLN A 68 -10.06 -7.48 -12.06
C GLN A 68 -11.28 -6.64 -11.71
N ALA A 69 -11.98 -6.99 -10.63
CA ALA A 69 -13.12 -6.19 -10.17
C ALA A 69 -12.70 -4.78 -9.75
N PHE A 70 -11.56 -4.64 -9.08
CA PHE A 70 -10.95 -3.35 -8.77
C PHE A 70 -10.60 -2.54 -10.02
N ALA A 71 -9.95 -3.14 -11.01
CA ALA A 71 -9.62 -2.46 -12.25
C ALA A 71 -10.88 -2.00 -13.02
N SER A 72 -12.00 -2.72 -12.87
CA SER A 72 -13.24 -2.45 -13.61
C SER A 72 -14.06 -1.30 -13.02
N ASN A 73 -14.11 -1.16 -11.69
CA ASN A 73 -14.95 -0.14 -11.04
C ASN A 73 -14.17 0.89 -10.21
N ASN A 74 -12.86 0.70 -10.05
CA ASN A 74 -11.98 1.52 -9.23
C ASN A 74 -12.53 1.75 -7.81
N ASP A 75 -13.34 0.80 -7.31
CA ASP A 75 -14.00 0.91 -6.03
C ASP A 75 -12.96 0.78 -4.93
N PRO A 76 -12.72 1.84 -4.19
CA PRO A 76 -11.57 1.87 -3.32
C PRO A 76 -11.80 1.06 -2.01
N ARG A 77 -13.01 0.50 -1.83
CA ARG A 77 -13.27 -0.57 -0.84
C ARG A 77 -12.41 -1.81 -1.06
N TRP A 78 -11.98 -2.09 -2.30
CA TRP A 78 -11.06 -3.19 -2.63
C TRP A 78 -9.72 -3.06 -1.91
N HIS A 79 -9.24 -1.84 -1.64
CA HIS A 79 -8.02 -1.62 -0.86
C HIS A 79 -8.13 -2.25 0.54
N ASN A 80 -9.29 -2.18 1.20
CA ASN A 80 -9.48 -2.75 2.54
C ASN A 80 -9.39 -4.29 2.52
N ILE A 81 -9.98 -4.90 1.50
CA ILE A 81 -9.95 -6.36 1.33
C ILE A 81 -8.49 -6.80 1.12
N LEU A 82 -7.77 -6.14 0.22
CA LEU A 82 -6.37 -6.46 -0.07
C LEU A 82 -5.46 -6.19 1.13
N LEU A 83 -5.65 -5.07 1.84
CA LEU A 83 -4.97 -4.78 3.10
C LEU A 83 -5.21 -5.89 4.14
N ALA A 84 -6.44 -6.40 4.27
CA ALA A 84 -6.74 -7.46 5.24
C ALA A 84 -6.11 -8.80 4.86
N ILE A 85 -6.04 -9.11 3.56
CA ILE A 85 -5.36 -10.29 3.01
C ILE A 85 -3.86 -10.20 3.31
N PHE A 86 -3.22 -9.10 2.93
CA PHE A 86 -1.77 -8.91 3.03
C PHE A 86 -1.28 -8.42 4.40
N TRP A 87 -2.18 -8.11 5.33
CA TRP A 87 -1.85 -7.61 6.66
C TRP A 87 -0.68 -8.34 7.35
N PRO A 88 -0.64 -9.69 7.39
CA PRO A 88 0.47 -10.40 8.02
C PRO A 88 1.80 -10.20 7.30
N GLY A 89 1.77 -10.13 5.97
CA GLY A 89 2.94 -9.83 5.14
C GLY A 89 3.46 -8.42 5.39
N LEU A 90 2.58 -7.42 5.43
CA LEU A 90 2.96 -6.04 5.74
C LEU A 90 3.54 -5.91 7.15
N CYS A 91 2.96 -6.60 8.14
CA CYS A 91 3.53 -6.65 9.49
C CYS A 91 4.92 -7.33 9.51
N SER A 92 5.16 -8.30 8.62
CA SER A 92 6.48 -8.92 8.47
C SER A 92 7.50 -7.93 7.91
N ILE A 93 7.13 -7.15 6.90
CA ILE A 93 7.98 -6.09 6.34
C ILE A 93 8.33 -5.09 7.44
N ASP A 94 7.33 -4.58 8.16
CA ASP A 94 7.53 -3.61 9.24
C ASP A 94 8.50 -4.11 10.33
N LYS A 95 8.37 -5.39 10.74
CA LYS A 95 9.26 -5.99 11.75
C LYS A 95 10.67 -6.20 11.22
N ARG A 96 10.80 -6.75 10.00
CA ARG A 96 12.12 -7.07 9.41
C ARG A 96 12.90 -5.82 9.08
N LYS A 97 12.21 -4.76 8.65
CA LYS A 97 12.79 -3.52 8.15
C LYS A 97 12.66 -2.38 9.15
N ALA A 98 12.58 -2.70 10.45
CA ALA A 98 12.52 -1.70 11.52
C ALA A 98 13.75 -0.77 11.54
N LYS A 99 14.90 -1.25 11.06
CA LYS A 99 16.13 -0.45 10.95
C LYS A 99 16.10 0.57 9.81
N TRP A 100 15.20 0.40 8.83
CA TRP A 100 15.15 1.25 7.64
C TRP A 100 14.45 2.60 7.89
N ASP A 101 13.62 2.67 8.91
CA ASP A 101 12.93 3.89 9.33
C ASP A 101 12.73 3.79 10.84
N GLU A 102 13.45 4.60 11.63
CA GLU A 102 13.40 4.55 13.10
C GLU A 102 12.01 4.90 13.66
N ASN A 103 11.16 5.53 12.86
CA ASN A 103 9.83 5.93 13.28
C ASN A 103 8.79 4.87 12.92
N ASP A 104 8.43 4.06 13.91
CA ASP A 104 7.43 2.99 13.80
C ASP A 104 6.08 3.40 13.16
N GLU A 105 5.59 4.62 13.41
CA GLU A 105 4.31 5.07 12.86
C GLU A 105 4.46 5.53 11.41
N GLU A 106 5.52 6.30 11.10
CA GLU A 106 5.81 6.72 9.73
C GLU A 106 6.13 5.51 8.85
N ARG A 107 6.88 4.55 9.38
CA ARG A 107 7.20 3.29 8.70
C ARG A 107 5.96 2.51 8.32
N TRP A 108 5.02 2.31 9.25
CA TRP A 108 3.77 1.60 8.96
C TRP A 108 2.91 2.34 7.92
N GLN A 109 2.84 3.66 8.00
CA GLN A 109 2.15 4.49 7.00
C GLN A 109 2.81 4.41 5.63
N ASN A 110 4.14 4.46 5.58
CA ASN A 110 4.92 4.33 4.36
C ASN A 110 4.69 2.95 3.73
N ILE A 111 4.77 1.86 4.50
CA ILE A 111 4.52 0.49 4.03
C ILE A 111 3.11 0.35 3.46
N THR A 112 2.08 0.78 4.20
CA THR A 112 0.68 0.65 3.75
C THR A 112 0.38 1.52 2.54
N THR A 113 0.99 2.71 2.46
CA THR A 113 0.90 3.61 1.31
C THR A 113 1.56 3.01 0.08
N THR A 114 2.79 2.51 0.22
CA THR A 114 3.53 1.83 -0.85
C THR A 114 2.77 0.62 -1.38
N PHE A 115 2.17 -0.17 -0.48
CA PHE A 115 1.35 -1.32 -0.86
C PHE A 115 0.13 -0.93 -1.71
N ILE A 116 -0.58 0.15 -1.36
CA ILE A 116 -1.71 0.64 -2.16
C ILE A 116 -1.22 1.13 -3.52
N GLU A 117 -0.10 1.85 -3.57
CA GLU A 117 0.52 2.30 -4.82
C GLU A 117 0.90 1.13 -5.74
N VAL A 118 1.42 0.03 -5.18
CA VAL A 118 1.70 -1.21 -5.90
C VAL A 118 0.41 -1.77 -6.48
N ILE A 119 -0.64 -1.95 -5.68
CA ILE A 119 -1.93 -2.49 -6.13
C ILE A 119 -2.51 -1.68 -7.29
N CYS A 120 -2.49 -0.36 -7.19
CA CYS A 120 -2.99 0.53 -8.23
C CYS A 120 -2.23 0.42 -9.56
N ARG A 121 -1.01 -0.12 -9.57
CA ARG A 121 -0.15 -0.24 -10.77
C ARG A 121 -0.13 -1.65 -11.35
N ILE A 122 -0.80 -2.62 -10.73
CA ILE A 122 -0.78 -3.99 -11.24
C ILE A 122 -1.55 -4.05 -12.56
N ASP A 123 -0.81 -4.37 -13.62
CA ASP A 123 -1.40 -4.77 -14.89
C ASP A 123 -1.52 -6.30 -14.94
N LEU A 124 -2.76 -6.79 -14.91
CA LEU A 124 -3.08 -8.21 -14.97
C LEU A 124 -2.88 -8.81 -16.37
N SER A 125 -2.81 -8.00 -17.42
CA SER A 125 -2.55 -8.47 -18.79
C SER A 125 -1.10 -8.91 -18.98
N LYS A 126 -0.17 -8.23 -18.29
CA LYS A 126 1.27 -8.54 -18.33
C LYS A 126 1.66 -9.70 -17.41
N ARG A 127 0.97 -9.89 -16.28
CA ARG A 127 1.32 -10.95 -15.33
C ARG A 127 0.11 -11.41 -14.50
N SER A 128 -0.31 -12.65 -14.71
CA SER A 128 -1.51 -13.22 -14.09
C SER A 128 -1.22 -14.26 -13.01
N GLU A 129 0.05 -14.60 -12.77
CA GLU A 129 0.49 -15.64 -11.83
C GLU A 129 1.39 -15.12 -10.70
N ARG A 130 1.45 -15.88 -9.60
CA ARG A 130 2.24 -15.58 -8.39
C ARG A 130 1.99 -14.17 -7.84
N LEU A 131 0.74 -13.72 -7.93
CA LEU A 131 0.33 -12.36 -7.56
C LEU A 131 0.64 -12.05 -6.08
N VAL A 132 0.53 -13.04 -5.18
CA VAL A 132 0.92 -12.86 -3.78
C VAL A 132 2.39 -12.44 -3.64
N GLN A 133 3.29 -13.17 -4.31
CA GLN A 133 4.72 -12.93 -4.20
C GLN A 133 5.10 -11.62 -4.90
N LYS A 134 4.53 -11.37 -6.09
CA LYS A 134 4.76 -10.12 -6.83
C LYS A 134 4.39 -8.92 -5.97
N ILE A 135 3.15 -8.86 -5.48
CA ILE A 135 2.66 -7.72 -4.67
C ILE A 135 3.55 -7.51 -3.44
N TYR A 136 3.94 -8.60 -2.77
CA TYR A 136 4.81 -8.52 -1.62
C TYR A 136 6.20 -7.97 -1.99
N ASN A 137 6.84 -8.52 -3.03
CA ASN A 137 8.17 -8.10 -3.47
C ASN A 137 8.17 -6.65 -3.96
N ASP A 138 7.22 -6.29 -4.82
CA ASP A 138 7.06 -4.92 -5.35
C ASP A 138 6.86 -3.92 -4.20
N THR A 139 6.13 -4.32 -3.15
CA THR A 139 5.96 -3.48 -1.95
C THR A 139 7.27 -3.32 -1.20
N VAL A 140 8.06 -4.38 -1.02
CA VAL A 140 9.37 -4.31 -0.36
C VAL A 140 10.34 -3.44 -1.15
N HIS A 141 10.47 -3.66 -2.45
CA HIS A 141 11.37 -2.90 -3.32
C HIS A 141 11.02 -1.41 -3.31
N ARG A 142 9.77 -1.05 -3.57
CA ARG A 142 9.36 0.36 -3.56
C ARG A 142 9.47 1.01 -2.18
N PHE A 143 9.27 0.24 -1.12
CA PHE A 143 9.45 0.74 0.24
C PHE A 143 10.93 1.03 0.51
N TYR A 144 11.83 0.12 0.11
CA TYR A 144 13.26 0.35 0.17
C TYR A 144 13.67 1.58 -0.64
N ASP A 145 13.23 1.72 -1.90
CA ASP A 145 13.58 2.87 -2.73
C ASP A 145 13.20 4.20 -2.07
N ARG A 146 12.04 4.22 -1.39
CA ARG A 146 11.60 5.40 -0.65
C ARG A 146 12.51 5.68 0.54
N CYS A 147 12.87 4.66 1.32
CA CYS A 147 13.82 4.79 2.43
C CYS A 147 15.21 5.22 1.94
N SER A 148 15.73 4.59 0.89
CA SER A 148 17.03 4.89 0.30
C SER A 148 17.11 6.34 -0.19
N ARG A 149 16.05 6.88 -0.82
CA ARG A 149 15.98 8.30 -1.19
C ARG A 149 16.03 9.20 0.04
N ALA A 150 15.31 8.87 1.11
CA ALA A 150 15.38 9.61 2.36
C ALA A 150 16.79 9.59 2.95
N TRP A 151 17.48 8.43 2.95
CA TRP A 151 18.85 8.32 3.45
C TRP A 151 19.86 9.09 2.60
N LYS A 152 19.76 9.02 1.26
CA LYS A 152 20.60 9.78 0.33
C LYS A 152 20.45 11.29 0.56
N ASN A 153 19.25 11.76 0.87
CA ASN A 153 19.01 13.17 1.20
C ASN A 153 19.60 13.57 2.57
N ILE A 154 19.76 12.61 3.50
CA ILE A 154 20.35 12.82 4.84
C ILE A 154 21.88 12.54 4.84
N GLY A 155 22.44 12.05 3.73
CA GLY A 155 23.87 11.69 3.62
C GLY A 155 24.25 10.37 4.30
N VAL A 156 23.28 9.48 4.56
CA VAL A 156 23.52 8.16 5.17
C VAL A 156 23.71 7.14 4.06
N GLU A 157 24.96 6.86 3.73
CA GLU A 157 25.35 5.81 2.78
C GLU A 157 25.38 4.46 3.52
N THR A 158 24.43 3.56 3.22
CA THR A 158 24.42 2.21 3.83
C THR A 158 24.52 1.16 2.73
N THR A 159 25.73 0.66 2.52
CA THR A 159 26.11 -0.35 1.51
C THR A 159 25.70 -1.78 1.87
N ALA A 160 25.22 -2.01 3.10
CA ALA A 160 24.86 -3.33 3.60
C ALA A 160 23.46 -3.82 3.16
N ASP A 161 22.56 -2.92 2.75
CA ASP A 161 21.16 -3.26 2.46
C ASP A 161 20.94 -3.79 1.03
N GLU A 162 21.85 -3.50 0.10
CA GLU A 162 21.75 -3.90 -1.32
C GLU A 162 21.97 -5.41 -1.53
N ALA A 163 22.83 -6.04 -0.70
CA ALA A 163 23.05 -7.47 -0.71
C ALA A 163 21.88 -8.27 -0.10
N GLU A 164 21.23 -7.74 0.95
CA GLU A 164 20.04 -8.36 1.56
C GLU A 164 18.84 -8.35 0.59
N LEU A 165 18.79 -7.40 -0.34
CA LEU A 165 17.78 -7.30 -1.40
C LEU A 165 17.94 -8.39 -2.45
N ILE A 166 19.17 -8.66 -2.92
CA ILE A 166 19.44 -9.70 -3.92
C ILE A 166 19.07 -11.08 -3.38
N GLU A 167 19.31 -11.31 -2.09
CA GLU A 167 18.99 -12.58 -1.42
C GLU A 167 17.47 -12.79 -1.22
N LEU A 168 16.69 -11.72 -1.04
CA LEU A 168 15.24 -11.77 -0.87
C LEU A 168 14.45 -11.69 -2.20
N ALA A 169 15.02 -11.10 -3.25
CA ALA A 169 14.32 -10.78 -4.50
C ALA A 169 14.27 -11.94 -5.51
N GLY A 170 15.20 -12.89 -5.48
CA GLY A 170 15.22 -13.99 -6.44
C GLY A 170 15.32 -13.53 -7.89
N GLY A 171 16.47 -12.97 -8.27
CA GLY A 171 16.88 -12.75 -9.67
C GLY A 171 16.76 -11.31 -10.17
N ALA A 172 17.84 -10.81 -10.77
CA ALA A 172 18.16 -9.40 -11.01
C ALA A 172 17.84 -8.89 -12.43
N GLU A 173 16.70 -9.24 -13.03
CA GLU A 173 16.45 -8.92 -14.45
C GLU A 173 15.54 -7.70 -14.75
N ASP A 174 15.00 -6.97 -13.77
CA ASP A 174 13.95 -5.95 -14.05
C ASP A 174 14.38 -4.46 -13.95
N LEU A 175 15.65 -4.16 -13.65
CA LEU A 175 16.05 -2.83 -13.14
C LEU A 175 16.11 -1.67 -14.16
N ASN A 176 15.99 -1.92 -15.47
CA ASN A 176 16.20 -0.87 -16.49
C ASN A 176 14.91 -0.33 -17.14
N PHE A 177 13.76 -0.98 -16.90
CA PHE A 177 12.43 -0.49 -17.32
C PHE A 177 11.80 0.46 -16.26
N ASP A 178 12.31 0.42 -15.03
CA ASP A 178 11.74 1.08 -13.85
C ASP A 178 11.85 2.61 -13.84
N LEU A 179 12.85 3.21 -14.49
CA LEU A 179 13.14 4.65 -14.36
C LEU A 179 12.18 5.54 -15.16
N ILE A 180 11.74 5.10 -16.34
CA ILE A 180 10.77 5.83 -17.17
C ILE A 180 9.36 5.63 -16.59
N GLU A 181 9.00 4.41 -16.19
CA GLU A 181 7.74 4.13 -15.50
C GLU A 181 7.64 4.88 -14.15
N LEU A 182 8.75 5.09 -13.45
CA LEU A 182 8.77 5.85 -12.19
C LEU A 182 8.37 7.32 -12.38
N HIS A 183 8.84 7.98 -13.44
CA HIS A 183 8.54 9.40 -13.68
C HIS A 183 7.07 9.60 -14.05
N GLU A 184 6.54 8.78 -14.97
CA GLU A 184 5.11 8.79 -15.33
C GLU A 184 4.22 8.46 -14.13
N ALA A 185 4.66 7.53 -13.28
CA ALA A 185 3.89 7.14 -12.11
C ALA A 185 4.00 8.13 -10.95
N GLN A 186 5.03 8.98 -10.92
CA GLN A 186 5.12 10.15 -10.02
C GLN A 186 4.16 11.24 -10.49
N GLU A 187 4.15 11.60 -11.78
CA GLU A 187 3.22 12.58 -12.35
C GLU A 187 1.76 12.16 -12.14
N THR A 188 1.44 10.89 -12.41
CA THR A 188 0.09 10.34 -12.15
C THR A 188 -0.30 10.43 -10.66
N ALA A 189 0.65 10.20 -9.76
CA ALA A 189 0.40 10.30 -8.32
C ALA A 189 0.23 11.76 -7.87
N ILE A 190 0.99 12.70 -8.45
CA ILE A 190 0.83 14.15 -8.22
C ILE A 190 -0.54 14.59 -8.71
N GLU A 191 -0.95 14.17 -9.92
CA GLU A 191 -2.23 14.56 -10.50
C GLU A 191 -3.41 14.05 -9.67
N ARG A 192 -3.35 12.80 -9.18
CA ARG A 192 -4.35 12.29 -8.22
C ARG A 192 -4.41 13.12 -6.94
N LEU A 193 -3.27 13.54 -6.40
CA LEU A 193 -3.26 14.44 -5.23
C LEU A 193 -3.83 15.82 -5.56
N ARG A 194 -3.63 16.32 -6.78
CA ARG A 194 -4.26 17.56 -7.26
C ARG A 194 -5.77 17.41 -7.37
N GLU A 195 -6.29 16.29 -7.87
CA GLU A 195 -7.73 16.02 -7.88
C GLU A 195 -8.33 16.11 -6.47
N TYR A 196 -7.66 15.55 -5.46
CA TYR A 196 -8.11 15.64 -4.07
C TYR A 196 -8.05 17.06 -3.50
N LEU A 197 -7.08 17.87 -3.93
CA LEU A 197 -6.99 19.29 -3.58
C LEU A 197 -8.13 20.09 -4.21
N VAL A 198 -8.36 19.92 -5.52
CA VAL A 198 -9.45 20.59 -6.26
C VAL A 198 -10.82 20.20 -5.70
N ALA A 199 -11.00 18.94 -5.32
CA ALA A 199 -12.21 18.45 -4.65
C ALA A 199 -12.35 18.93 -3.18
N GLY A 200 -11.42 19.74 -2.68
CA GLY A 200 -11.44 20.29 -1.32
C GLY A 200 -11.24 19.26 -0.20
N ARG A 201 -10.76 18.06 -0.53
CA ARG A 201 -10.61 16.94 0.41
C ARG A 201 -9.36 17.03 1.25
N ILE A 202 -8.31 17.62 0.68
CA ILE A 202 -7.08 17.99 1.36
C ILE A 202 -6.84 19.48 1.12
N LYS A 203 -6.17 20.16 2.05
CA LYS A 203 -5.79 21.56 1.86
C LYS A 203 -4.46 21.65 1.13
N GLU A 204 -4.15 22.80 0.55
CA GLU A 204 -2.89 23.04 -0.19
C GLU A 204 -1.62 22.70 0.63
N PRO A 205 -1.54 23.02 1.94
CA PRO A 205 -0.41 22.57 2.75
C PRO A 205 -0.35 21.05 2.96
N ASP A 206 -1.50 20.38 2.95
CA ASP A 206 -1.58 18.92 3.04
C ASP A 206 -1.13 18.28 1.73
N PHE A 207 -1.48 18.89 0.58
CA PHE A 207 -1.00 18.51 -0.74
C PHE A 207 0.53 18.60 -0.82
N HIS A 208 1.13 19.73 -0.47
CA HIS A 208 2.60 19.87 -0.52
C HIS A 208 3.32 18.93 0.44
N LEU A 209 2.76 18.72 1.64
CA LEU A 209 3.27 17.75 2.61
C LEU A 209 3.24 16.34 2.02
N LEU A 210 2.11 15.92 1.43
CA LEU A 210 1.98 14.60 0.82
C LEU A 210 2.88 14.44 -0.39
N VAL A 211 2.99 15.43 -1.28
CA VAL A 211 3.90 15.40 -2.43
C VAL A 211 5.35 15.25 -1.94
N GLY A 212 5.76 16.07 -0.97
CA GLY A 212 7.10 16.01 -0.37
C GLY A 212 7.40 14.65 0.25
N THR A 213 6.49 14.12 1.08
CA THR A 213 6.76 12.91 1.87
C THR A 213 6.42 11.59 1.17
N ARG A 214 5.45 11.60 0.25
CA ARG A 214 4.96 10.40 -0.46
C ARG A 214 5.66 10.23 -1.81
N ILE A 215 5.87 11.32 -2.55
CA ILE A 215 6.33 11.23 -3.94
C ILE A 215 7.83 11.46 -4.02
N TYR A 216 8.33 12.46 -3.29
CA TYR A 216 9.75 12.80 -3.26
C TYR A 216 10.53 12.14 -2.11
N GLY A 217 9.86 11.40 -1.23
CA GLY A 217 10.52 10.62 -0.18
C GLY A 217 11.15 11.44 0.95
N LYS A 218 10.75 12.71 1.12
CA LYS A 218 11.17 13.50 2.29
C LYS A 218 10.59 12.91 3.57
N THR A 219 11.37 12.93 4.64
CA THR A 219 10.85 12.63 5.99
C THR A 219 9.92 13.76 6.46
N ILE A 220 9.02 13.48 7.40
CA ILE A 220 8.17 14.52 7.99
C ILE A 220 9.03 15.58 8.70
N ARG A 221 10.15 15.18 9.29
CA ARG A 221 11.08 16.08 9.99
C ARG A 221 11.76 17.06 9.03
N GLU A 222 12.19 16.59 7.86
CA GLU A 222 12.75 17.47 6.81
C GLU A 222 11.72 18.45 6.29
N TYR A 223 10.54 17.95 5.91
CA TYR A 223 9.46 18.82 5.46
C TYR A 223 9.11 19.86 6.53
N ALA A 224 9.01 19.47 7.80
CA ALA A 224 8.71 20.37 8.90
C ALA A 224 9.77 21.47 9.06
N ARG A 225 11.06 21.10 8.95
CA ARG A 225 12.18 22.05 9.00
C ARG A 225 12.12 23.05 7.85
N GLU A 226 11.91 22.57 6.61
CA GLU A 226 11.82 23.41 5.42
C GLU A 226 10.60 24.32 5.42
N ALA A 227 9.44 23.81 5.85
CA ALA A 227 8.20 24.55 5.91
C ALA A 227 8.09 25.45 7.17
N GLY A 228 9.12 25.48 8.03
CA GLY A 228 9.12 26.28 9.25
C GLY A 228 8.04 25.90 10.27
N ILE A 229 7.56 24.64 10.25
CA ILE A 229 6.51 24.15 11.13
C ILE A 229 7.04 23.12 12.14
N ASN A 230 6.33 22.95 13.25
CA ASN A 230 6.67 21.93 14.22
C ASN A 230 6.45 20.52 13.63
N TYR A 231 7.39 19.60 13.87
CA TYR A 231 7.31 18.19 13.50
C TYR A 231 5.98 17.52 13.90
N GLN A 232 5.50 17.73 15.13
CA GLN A 232 4.23 17.15 15.60
C GLN A 232 3.03 17.70 14.83
N THR A 233 3.09 18.97 14.41
CA THR A 233 2.07 19.60 13.56
C THR A 233 2.09 18.98 12.17
N ALA A 234 3.26 18.86 11.55
CA ALA A 234 3.43 18.19 10.25
C ALA A 234 2.95 16.73 10.31
N LYS A 235 3.30 16.00 11.36
CA LYS A 235 2.88 14.62 11.60
C LYS A 235 1.36 14.48 11.69
N LYS A 236 0.69 15.24 12.57
CA LYS A 236 -0.77 15.22 12.70
C LYS A 236 -1.47 15.62 11.40
N ARG A 237 -0.89 16.57 10.66
CA ARG A 237 -1.41 17.04 9.38
C ARG A 237 -1.35 15.94 8.32
N ARG A 238 -0.22 15.25 8.19
CA ARG A 238 -0.04 14.11 7.30
C ARG A 238 -1.00 12.98 7.65
N GLN A 239 -1.09 12.61 8.93
CA GLN A 239 -2.02 11.58 9.41
C GLN A 239 -3.47 11.88 9.02
N ARG A 240 -3.92 13.12 9.19
CA ARG A 240 -5.26 13.55 8.82
C ARG A 240 -5.47 13.51 7.31
N ALA A 241 -4.50 14.00 6.54
CA ALA A 241 -4.56 14.00 5.09
C ALA A 241 -4.62 12.57 4.53
N GLU A 242 -3.77 11.66 5.00
CA GLU A 242 -3.81 10.24 4.61
C GLU A 242 -5.09 9.53 5.07
N ALA A 243 -5.64 9.88 6.23
CA ALA A 243 -6.95 9.39 6.64
C ALA A 243 -8.06 9.90 5.72
N ALA A 244 -8.03 11.17 5.33
CA ALA A 244 -8.99 11.74 4.39
C ALA A 244 -8.89 11.09 3.00
N LEU A 245 -7.67 10.85 2.51
CA LEU A 245 -7.46 10.12 1.26
C LEU A 245 -8.02 8.72 1.32
N ARG A 246 -7.76 7.97 2.41
CA ARG A 246 -8.35 6.63 2.64
C ARG A 246 -9.88 6.63 2.70
N LEU A 247 -10.50 7.74 3.13
CA LEU A 247 -11.96 7.90 3.20
C LEU A 247 -12.60 8.34 1.86
N VAL A 248 -11.86 9.04 1.01
CA VAL A 248 -12.33 9.43 -0.35
C VAL A 248 -12.07 8.30 -1.34
N GLU A 249 -10.96 7.57 -1.15
CA GLU A 249 -10.81 6.16 -1.50
C GLU A 249 -11.79 5.25 -0.72
N TRP A 250 -12.96 5.74 -0.32
CA TRP A 250 -14.09 4.98 0.20
C TRP A 250 -15.41 5.52 -0.37
N TRP A 251 -15.36 6.63 -1.12
CA TRP A 251 -16.50 7.45 -1.52
C TRP A 251 -16.28 8.04 -2.91
N LYS A 252 -16.06 7.17 -3.90
CA LYS A 252 -16.48 7.46 -5.29
C LYS A 252 -17.71 6.57 -5.56
N PRO A 253 -18.89 7.14 -5.82
CA PRO A 253 -20.05 6.36 -6.28
C PRO A 253 -19.77 5.71 -7.63
#